data_AF-U2T4P0-F1
#
_entry.id   AF-U2T4P0-F1
#
_cell.length_a   1.000
_cell.length_b   1.000
_cell.length_c   1.000
_cell.angle_alpha   90.00
_cell.angle_beta   90.00
_cell.angle_gamma   90.00
#
_symmetry.space_group_name_H-M   'P 1'
#
loop_
_entity.id
_entity.type
_entity.pdbx_description
1 polymer ?
#
loop_
_entity_poly.entity_id
_entity_poly.type
_entity_poly.pdbx_seq_one_letter_code
_entity_poly.pdbx_strand_id
1 'polypeptide(L)'
;MVLALDPRIPRVWRTPDTLQFGVDAPRLVLHPVSVAEERMITALADGVSVAGLRMIARRSRAAPDSVDALLAKVASVLERSPVDPAPTPLVIVDGEGRTAGRIVGHLRAEGVDVRSGLAWSDPLVESAMLAVIVGSYAIEPSRHGPWLRRDIQHLPVVFSDGGVDVGPLVRPGRGACVRCVDLHRADADPAWP
;
A
#
# COMPACT_ATOMS: atom_id res chain seq x y z
N MET A 1 -21.31 -14.30 6.82
CA MET A 1 -20.36 -13.43 6.14
C MET A 1 -20.63 -12.00 6.57
N VAL A 2 -19.64 -11.34 7.17
CA VAL A 2 -19.68 -9.91 7.53
C VAL A 2 -19.22 -9.13 6.31
N LEU A 3 -19.93 -8.05 5.98
CA LEU A 3 -19.57 -7.09 4.93
C LEU A 3 -19.11 -5.81 5.62
N ALA A 4 -17.95 -5.31 5.22
CA ALA A 4 -17.41 -4.05 5.70
C ALA A 4 -16.93 -3.19 4.53
N LEU A 5 -16.88 -1.88 4.73
CA LEU A 5 -16.19 -0.97 3.81
C LEU A 5 -14.69 -1.04 4.08
N ASP A 6 -13.87 -0.90 3.02
CA ASP A 6 -12.41 -0.90 3.16
C ASP A 6 -11.99 0.30 4.04
N PRO A 7 -11.43 0.08 5.24
CA PRO A 7 -11.13 1.15 6.19
C PRO A 7 -10.03 2.09 5.68
N ARG A 8 -9.28 1.69 4.65
CA ARG A 8 -8.24 2.51 4.02
C ARG A 8 -8.79 3.56 3.05
N ILE A 9 -10.10 3.54 2.78
CA ILE A 9 -10.77 4.49 1.88
C ILE A 9 -11.56 5.50 2.72
N PRO A 10 -11.06 6.74 2.92
CA PRO A 10 -11.76 7.75 3.72
C PRO A 10 -13.12 8.11 3.11
N ARG A 11 -14.08 8.50 3.96
CA ARG A 11 -15.41 8.97 3.56
C ARG A 11 -15.56 10.45 3.88
N VAL A 12 -16.09 11.22 2.93
CA VAL A 12 -16.31 12.65 3.11
C VAL A 12 -17.66 13.05 2.50
N TRP A 13 -18.46 13.79 3.27
CA TRP A 13 -19.68 14.41 2.76
C TRP A 13 -19.32 15.67 1.96
N ARG A 14 -19.73 15.73 0.70
CA ARG A 14 -19.60 16.93 -0.14
C ARG A 14 -20.77 17.89 0.07
N THR A 15 -21.96 17.32 0.24
CA THR A 15 -23.24 17.98 0.51
C THR A 15 -24.05 17.06 1.44
N PRO A 16 -25.20 17.49 1.98
CA PRO A 16 -26.05 16.63 2.80
C PRO A 16 -26.56 15.35 2.11
N ASP A 17 -26.48 15.27 0.78
CA ASP A 17 -26.97 14.14 -0.04
C ASP A 17 -25.89 13.55 -0.98
N THR A 18 -24.62 13.96 -0.83
CA THR A 18 -23.52 13.47 -1.67
C THR A 18 -22.36 12.99 -0.83
N LEU A 19 -22.09 11.68 -0.90
CA LEU A 19 -21.01 11.03 -0.17
C LEU A 19 -19.89 10.58 -1.12
N GLN A 20 -18.65 10.96 -0.83
CA GLN A 20 -17.47 10.52 -1.58
C GLN A 20 -16.61 9.56 -0.76
N PHE A 21 -16.02 8.59 -1.45
CA PHE A 21 -15.01 7.65 -0.96
C PHE A 21 -13.65 7.94 -1.63
N GLY A 22 -12.59 8.12 -0.83
CA GLY A 22 -11.26 8.58 -1.24
C GLY A 22 -11.19 10.11 -1.33
N VAL A 23 -10.06 10.72 -0.95
CA VAL A 23 -9.90 12.20 -0.95
C VAL A 23 -9.12 12.66 -2.18
N ASP A 24 -7.82 12.33 -2.25
CA ASP A 24 -6.93 12.78 -3.34
C ASP A 24 -7.25 12.11 -4.69
N ALA A 25 -7.70 10.86 -4.63
CA ALA A 25 -8.18 10.09 -5.77
C ALA A 25 -9.59 9.54 -5.46
N PRO A 26 -10.66 10.25 -5.87
CA PRO A 26 -12.04 9.81 -5.65
C PRO A 26 -12.28 8.42 -6.29
N ARG A 27 -12.67 7.44 -5.47
CA ARG A 27 -12.95 6.06 -5.92
C ARG A 27 -14.42 5.83 -6.23
N LEU A 28 -15.31 6.50 -5.49
CA LEU A 28 -16.75 6.41 -5.64
C LEU A 28 -17.39 7.69 -5.13
N VAL A 29 -18.37 8.20 -5.86
CA VAL A 29 -19.23 9.31 -5.41
C VAL A 29 -20.68 8.84 -5.53
N LEU A 30 -21.39 8.82 -4.40
CA LEU A 30 -22.80 8.48 -4.34
C LEU A 30 -23.63 9.76 -4.30
N HIS A 31 -24.59 9.88 -5.22
CA HIS A 31 -25.54 10.98 -5.28
C HIS A 31 -26.84 10.56 -5.99
N PRO A 32 -28.03 10.96 -5.49
CA PRO A 32 -28.27 11.37 -4.10
C PRO A 32 -28.14 10.16 -3.16
N VAL A 33 -27.73 10.39 -1.92
CA VAL A 33 -27.73 9.39 -0.85
C VAL A 33 -29.02 9.51 -0.06
N SER A 34 -29.85 8.47 -0.10
CA SER A 34 -31.06 8.41 0.72
C SER A 34 -30.73 8.15 2.20
N VAL A 35 -31.64 8.53 3.11
CA VAL A 35 -31.51 8.25 4.55
C VAL A 35 -31.34 6.75 4.84
N ALA A 36 -31.96 5.89 4.04
CA ALA A 36 -31.80 4.44 4.16
C ALA A 36 -30.38 3.99 3.77
N GLU A 37 -29.84 4.53 2.67
CA GLU A 37 -28.47 4.27 2.24
C GLU A 37 -27.46 4.79 3.25
N GLU A 38 -27.64 5.99 3.78
CA GLU A 38 -26.78 6.55 4.83
C GLU A 38 -26.66 5.59 6.02
N ARG A 39 -27.79 5.12 6.57
CA ARG A 39 -27.79 4.17 7.70
C ARG A 39 -27.12 2.84 7.36
N MET A 40 -27.35 2.33 6.15
CA MET A 40 -26.70 1.10 5.69
C MET A 40 -25.18 1.29 5.50
N ILE A 41 -24.75 2.45 4.97
CA ILE A 41 -23.35 2.82 4.79
C ILE A 41 -22.63 3.03 6.14
N THR A 42 -23.34 3.53 7.16
CA THR A 42 -22.84 3.58 8.53
C THR A 42 -22.66 2.17 9.10
N ALA A 43 -23.65 1.29 8.98
CA ALA A 43 -23.51 -0.09 9.43
C ALA A 43 -22.41 -0.88 8.70
N LEU A 44 -22.19 -0.58 7.42
CA LEU A 44 -21.06 -1.13 6.66
C LEU A 44 -19.69 -0.61 7.14
N ALA A 45 -19.60 0.58 7.74
CA ALA A 45 -18.35 1.03 8.35
C ALA A 45 -17.98 0.21 9.58
N ASP A 46 -18.98 -0.26 10.34
CA ASP A 46 -18.77 -1.05 11.56
C ASP A 46 -18.69 -2.56 11.30
N GLY A 47 -18.95 -2.99 10.06
CA GLY A 47 -19.09 -4.40 9.69
C GLY A 47 -20.48 -4.95 10.01
N VAL A 48 -21.19 -5.44 9.00
CA VAL A 48 -22.58 -5.89 9.14
C VAL A 48 -22.89 -7.10 8.26
N SER A 49 -23.77 -7.97 8.72
CA SER A 49 -24.26 -9.06 7.87
C SER A 49 -25.30 -8.56 6.85
N VAL A 50 -25.48 -9.28 5.75
CA VAL A 50 -26.55 -9.00 4.78
C VAL A 50 -27.94 -8.99 5.45
N ALA A 51 -28.16 -9.88 6.42
CA ALA A 51 -29.40 -9.89 7.20
C ALA A 51 -29.58 -8.61 8.04
N GLY A 52 -28.49 -8.08 8.61
CA GLY A 52 -28.48 -6.79 9.30
C GLY A 52 -28.79 -5.62 8.37
N LEU A 53 -28.21 -5.59 7.17
CA LEU A 53 -28.55 -4.57 6.16
C LEU A 53 -30.02 -4.62 5.77
N ARG A 54 -30.58 -5.81 5.53
CA ARG A 54 -32.02 -6.00 5.27
C ARG A 54 -32.89 -5.54 6.43
N MET A 55 -32.43 -5.67 7.67
CA MET A 55 -33.13 -5.15 8.84
C MET A 55 -33.14 -3.60 8.86
N ILE A 56 -32.01 -2.97 8.56
CA ILE A 56 -31.88 -1.50 8.49
C ILE A 56 -32.72 -0.91 7.35
N ALA A 57 -32.68 -1.54 6.17
CA ALA A 57 -33.49 -1.17 5.02
C ALA A 57 -34.99 -1.19 5.34
N ARG A 58 -35.48 -2.29 5.94
CA ARG A 58 -36.89 -2.43 6.36
C ARG A 58 -37.31 -1.37 7.39
N ARG A 59 -36.49 -1.11 8.41
CA ARG A 59 -36.75 -0.06 9.42
C ARG A 59 -36.81 1.34 8.80
N SER A 60 -36.07 1.56 7.72
CA SER A 60 -36.03 2.83 6.99
C SER A 60 -37.11 2.92 5.90
N ARG A 61 -37.99 1.92 5.78
CA ARG A 61 -39.02 1.82 4.72
C ARG A 61 -38.44 1.89 3.30
N ALA A 62 -37.24 1.35 3.11
CA ALA A 62 -36.60 1.28 1.80
C ALA A 62 -37.26 0.19 0.92
N ALA A 63 -37.05 0.30 -0.39
CA ALA A 63 -37.53 -0.67 -1.37
C ALA A 63 -36.92 -2.07 -1.13
N PRO A 64 -37.60 -3.17 -1.50
CA PRO A 64 -37.15 -4.53 -1.22
C PRO A 64 -35.76 -4.89 -1.80
N ASP A 65 -35.38 -4.25 -2.91
CA ASP A 65 -34.13 -4.41 -3.64
C ASP A 65 -33.03 -3.42 -3.22
N SER A 66 -33.31 -2.53 -2.27
CA SER A 66 -32.39 -1.44 -1.91
C SER A 66 -31.03 -1.92 -1.38
N VAL A 67 -31.01 -3.09 -0.72
CA VAL A 67 -29.78 -3.67 -0.18
C VAL A 67 -28.88 -4.13 -1.32
N ASP A 68 -29.42 -4.88 -2.27
CA ASP A 68 -28.65 -5.39 -3.40
C ASP A 68 -28.20 -4.24 -4.31
N ALA A 69 -29.08 -3.25 -4.53
CA ALA A 69 -28.74 -2.03 -5.25
C ALA A 69 -27.61 -1.23 -4.57
N LEU A 70 -27.65 -1.05 -3.25
CA LEU A 70 -26.57 -0.38 -2.52
C LEU A 70 -25.27 -1.18 -2.59
N LEU A 71 -25.30 -2.49 -2.34
CA LEU A 71 -24.11 -3.33 -2.39
C LEU A 71 -23.45 -3.31 -3.78
N ALA A 72 -24.25 -3.26 -4.85
CA ALA A 72 -23.73 -3.07 -6.20
C ALA A 72 -23.04 -1.70 -6.37
N LYS A 73 -23.63 -0.61 -5.85
CA LYS A 73 -23.02 0.73 -5.89
C LYS A 73 -21.70 0.81 -5.12
N VAL A 74 -21.62 0.15 -3.95
CA VAL A 74 -20.44 0.22 -3.08
C VAL A 74 -19.42 -0.90 -3.30
N ALA A 75 -19.65 -1.79 -4.26
CA ALA A 75 -18.80 -2.96 -4.48
C ALA A 75 -17.31 -2.64 -4.65
N SER A 76 -16.97 -1.50 -5.26
CA SER A 76 -15.58 -1.04 -5.46
C SER A 76 -14.88 -0.58 -4.17
N VAL A 77 -15.63 -0.33 -3.10
CA VAL A 77 -15.14 0.19 -1.82
C VAL A 77 -15.46 -0.74 -0.65
N LEU A 78 -16.04 -1.91 -0.89
CA LEU A 78 -16.15 -2.96 0.11
C LEU A 78 -14.80 -3.62 0.35
N GLU A 79 -14.55 -4.01 1.59
CA GLU A 79 -13.43 -4.85 1.95
C GLU A 79 -13.53 -6.17 1.17
N ARG A 80 -12.52 -6.45 0.35
CA ARG A 80 -12.41 -7.75 -0.29
C ARG A 80 -12.02 -8.74 0.79
N SER A 81 -12.95 -9.62 1.18
CA SER A 81 -12.59 -10.81 1.94
C SER A 81 -11.50 -11.54 1.15
N PRO A 82 -10.30 -11.76 1.71
CA PRO A 82 -9.23 -12.39 0.97
C PRO A 82 -9.70 -13.78 0.53
N VAL A 83 -9.78 -13.98 -0.79
CA VAL A 83 -9.89 -15.32 -1.39
C VAL A 83 -8.53 -15.95 -1.17
N ASP A 84 -8.39 -16.67 -0.06
CA ASP A 84 -7.13 -17.10 0.56
C ASP A 84 -6.16 -15.95 0.88
N PRO A 85 -5.48 -15.95 2.04
CA PRO A 85 -4.37 -15.03 2.24
C PRO A 85 -3.30 -15.39 1.22
N ALA A 86 -3.15 -14.57 0.17
CA ALA A 86 -1.94 -14.60 -0.64
C ALA A 86 -0.74 -14.50 0.33
N PRO A 87 0.32 -15.32 0.14
CA PRO A 87 1.47 -15.28 1.02
C PRO A 87 1.94 -13.83 1.17
N THR A 88 2.10 -13.37 2.41
CA THR A 88 2.58 -12.02 2.69
C THR A 88 3.90 -11.83 1.95
N PRO A 89 3.99 -10.83 1.07
CA PRO A 89 5.15 -10.71 0.22
C PRO A 89 6.39 -10.40 1.08
N LEU A 90 7.44 -11.20 0.89
CA LEU A 90 8.69 -11.06 1.61
C LEU A 90 9.42 -9.78 1.18
N VAL A 91 9.75 -8.95 2.17
CA VAL A 91 10.61 -7.78 2.01
C VAL A 91 11.95 -8.03 2.70
N ILE A 92 13.05 -7.76 2.01
CA ILE A 92 14.39 -7.82 2.60
C ILE A 92 14.90 -6.41 2.84
N VAL A 93 15.33 -6.12 4.07
CA VAL A 93 16.09 -4.91 4.37
C VAL A 93 17.58 -5.23 4.28
N ASP A 94 18.20 -4.73 3.22
CA ASP A 94 19.64 -4.75 2.99
C ASP A 94 20.24 -3.51 3.66
N GLY A 95 20.78 -3.70 4.85
CA GLY A 95 21.42 -2.65 5.63
C GLY A 95 21.50 -3.02 7.10
N GLU A 96 22.41 -2.38 7.80
CA GLU A 96 22.70 -2.65 9.21
C GLU A 96 22.54 -1.40 10.07
N GLY A 97 22.56 -1.61 11.39
CA GLY A 97 22.50 -0.54 12.37
C GLY A 97 21.09 -0.10 12.76
N ARG A 98 21.03 0.97 13.58
CA ARG A 98 19.78 1.42 14.23
C ARG A 98 18.72 1.84 13.23
N THR A 99 19.12 2.48 12.13
CA THR A 99 18.21 2.98 11.10
C THR A 99 17.53 1.83 10.36
N ALA A 100 18.31 0.84 9.89
CA ALA A 100 17.76 -0.37 9.30
C ALA A 100 16.84 -1.12 10.29
N GLY A 101 17.24 -1.22 11.56
CA GLY A 101 16.41 -1.81 12.60
C GLY A 101 15.07 -1.10 12.82
N ARG A 102 15.04 0.24 12.75
CA ARG A 102 13.79 1.02 12.82
C ARG A 102 12.89 0.78 11.61
N ILE A 103 13.47 0.75 10.40
CA ILE A 103 12.71 0.44 9.17
C ILE A 103 12.08 -0.96 9.28
N VAL A 104 12.85 -1.96 9.71
CA VAL A 104 12.34 -3.32 9.97
C VAL A 104 11.19 -3.29 10.99
N GLY A 105 11.34 -2.55 12.10
CA GLY A 105 10.32 -2.42 13.13
C GLY A 105 9.02 -1.81 12.62
N HIS A 106 9.11 -0.72 11.85
CA HIS A 106 7.94 -0.06 11.25
C HIS A 106 7.23 -0.95 10.23
N LEU A 107 7.97 -1.61 9.33
CA LEU A 107 7.35 -2.50 8.35
C LEU A 107 6.66 -3.70 9.01
N ARG A 108 7.25 -4.27 10.07
CA ARG A 108 6.63 -5.36 10.84
C ARG A 108 5.37 -4.92 11.57
N ALA A 109 5.33 -3.70 12.09
CA ALA A 109 4.14 -3.14 12.72
C ALA A 109 2.96 -3.03 11.75
N GLU A 110 3.24 -2.83 10.46
CA GLU A 110 2.26 -2.83 9.36
C GLU A 110 1.93 -4.24 8.83
N GLY A 111 2.41 -5.31 9.49
CA GLY A 111 2.13 -6.70 9.10
C GLY A 111 2.93 -7.20 7.90
N VAL A 112 3.99 -6.51 7.48
CA VAL A 112 4.86 -6.95 6.38
C VAL A 112 5.81 -8.05 6.85
N ASP A 113 5.99 -9.10 6.05
CA ASP A 113 6.99 -10.13 6.32
C ASP A 113 8.40 -9.62 5.97
N VAL A 114 9.19 -9.27 6.98
CA VAL A 114 10.51 -8.63 6.79
C VAL A 114 11.66 -9.47 7.33
N ARG A 115 12.69 -9.67 6.50
CA ARG A 115 13.98 -10.26 6.86
C ARG A 115 15.12 -9.25 6.66
N SER A 116 16.21 -9.41 7.38
CA SER A 116 17.39 -8.55 7.31
C SER A 116 18.63 -9.35 7.70
N GLY A 117 19.83 -8.90 7.32
CA GLY A 117 21.09 -9.57 7.68
C GLY A 117 21.27 -10.95 7.04
N LEU A 118 20.60 -11.20 5.91
CA LEU A 118 20.73 -12.43 5.16
C LEU A 118 22.00 -12.39 4.30
N ALA A 119 22.67 -13.54 4.17
CA ALA A 119 23.73 -13.70 3.19
C ALA A 119 23.15 -13.76 1.78
N TRP A 120 23.91 -13.31 0.77
CA TRP A 120 23.48 -13.39 -0.63
C TRP A 120 23.22 -14.81 -1.15
N SER A 121 23.74 -15.82 -0.47
CA SER A 121 23.52 -17.25 -0.75
C SER A 121 22.27 -17.80 -0.07
N ASP A 122 21.59 -17.03 0.76
CA ASP A 122 20.38 -17.47 1.45
C ASP A 122 19.23 -17.62 0.43
N PRO A 123 18.57 -18.79 0.36
CA PRO A 123 17.46 -19.02 -0.58
C PRO A 123 16.30 -18.02 -0.45
N LEU A 124 16.10 -17.43 0.74
CA LEU A 124 15.08 -16.41 0.96
C LEU A 124 15.34 -15.12 0.16
N VAL A 125 16.59 -14.87 -0.24
CA VAL A 125 16.92 -13.72 -1.09
C VAL A 125 16.24 -13.82 -2.45
N GLU A 126 16.12 -15.02 -3.01
CA GLU A 126 15.52 -15.24 -4.34
C GLU A 126 14.00 -15.14 -4.32
N SER A 127 13.35 -15.36 -3.18
CA SER A 127 11.90 -15.25 -3.02
C SER A 127 11.41 -13.86 -2.60
N ALA A 128 12.33 -12.90 -2.41
CA ALA A 128 11.98 -11.55 -2.03
C ALA A 128 11.21 -10.83 -3.15
N MET A 129 10.08 -10.22 -2.79
CA MET A 129 9.32 -9.37 -3.70
C MET A 129 9.97 -7.99 -3.86
N LEU A 130 10.58 -7.50 -2.78
CA LEU A 130 11.18 -6.17 -2.71
C LEU A 130 12.38 -6.19 -1.76
N ALA A 131 13.47 -5.53 -2.15
CA ALA A 131 14.57 -5.18 -1.25
C ALA A 131 14.55 -3.69 -0.91
N VAL A 132 14.81 -3.34 0.35
CA VAL A 132 15.04 -1.96 0.80
C VAL A 132 16.51 -1.83 1.13
N ILE A 133 17.25 -1.07 0.34
CA ILE A 133 18.69 -0.90 0.48
C ILE A 133 18.97 0.37 1.27
N VAL A 134 19.42 0.22 2.51
CA VAL A 134 19.72 1.34 3.39
C VAL A 134 21.19 1.70 3.26
N GLY A 135 21.48 2.91 2.79
CA GLY A 135 22.82 3.46 2.63
C GLY A 135 23.04 4.75 3.42
N SER A 136 24.29 5.04 3.74
CA SER A 136 24.71 6.33 4.33
C SER A 136 25.53 7.05 3.29
N TYR A 137 25.09 8.25 2.90
CA TYR A 137 25.62 9.15 1.88
C TYR A 137 25.58 8.60 0.44
N ALA A 138 25.85 7.30 0.24
CA ALA A 138 25.77 6.63 -1.04
C ALA A 138 25.41 5.14 -0.88
N ILE A 139 25.12 4.46 -2.00
CA ILE A 139 24.98 3.00 -2.06
C ILE A 139 26.04 2.46 -3.01
N GLU A 140 26.93 1.62 -2.49
CA GLU A 140 27.94 0.97 -3.31
C GLU A 140 27.33 0.12 -4.44
N PRO A 141 27.94 0.08 -5.64
CA PRO A 141 27.51 -0.76 -6.75
C PRO A 141 27.35 -2.24 -6.41
N SER A 142 28.21 -2.73 -5.50
CA SER A 142 28.19 -4.09 -4.95
C SER A 142 26.90 -4.43 -4.22
N ARG A 143 26.20 -3.44 -3.65
CA ARG A 143 24.98 -3.62 -2.86
C ARG A 143 23.71 -3.61 -3.71
N HIS A 144 23.60 -2.71 -4.69
CA HIS A 144 22.39 -2.66 -5.53
C HIS A 144 22.46 -3.54 -6.79
N GLY A 145 23.66 -3.81 -7.32
CA GLY A 145 23.84 -4.63 -8.51
C GLY A 145 23.30 -6.07 -8.41
N PRO A 146 23.47 -6.79 -7.28
CA PRO A 146 22.95 -8.16 -7.17
C PRO A 146 21.42 -8.25 -7.11
N TRP A 147 20.73 -7.21 -6.62
CA TRP A 147 19.26 -7.14 -6.68
C TRP A 147 18.78 -6.96 -8.11
N LEU A 148 19.41 -6.05 -8.86
CA LEU A 148 19.11 -5.83 -10.28
C LEU A 148 19.33 -7.09 -11.12
N ARG A 149 20.43 -7.82 -10.90
CA ARG A 149 20.74 -9.08 -11.63
C ARG A 149 19.77 -10.22 -11.35
N ARG A 150 19.07 -10.20 -10.22
CA ARG A 150 18.07 -11.20 -9.82
C ARG A 150 16.64 -10.82 -10.22
N ASP A 151 16.47 -9.72 -10.96
CA ASP A 151 15.17 -9.15 -11.30
C ASP A 151 14.27 -8.85 -10.07
N ILE A 152 14.91 -8.56 -8.92
CA ILE A 152 14.21 -8.19 -7.69
C ILE A 152 14.03 -6.67 -7.65
N GLN A 153 12.80 -6.23 -7.39
CA GLN A 153 12.50 -4.81 -7.18
C GLN A 153 13.26 -4.31 -5.97
N HIS A 154 13.81 -3.10 -6.03
CA HIS A 154 14.55 -2.55 -4.90
C HIS A 154 14.38 -1.05 -4.74
N LEU A 155 14.31 -0.62 -3.48
CA LEU A 155 14.15 0.77 -3.08
C LEU A 155 15.41 1.23 -2.33
N PRO A 156 16.24 2.10 -2.91
CA PRO A 156 17.32 2.75 -2.19
C PRO A 156 16.74 3.75 -1.17
N VAL A 157 17.28 3.73 0.04
CA VAL A 157 17.02 4.72 1.09
C VAL A 157 18.38 5.22 1.57
N VAL A 158 18.75 6.43 1.15
CA VAL A 158 20.08 7.00 1.39
C VAL A 158 19.97 8.15 2.37
N PHE A 159 20.62 7.99 3.53
CA PHE A 159 20.68 9.02 4.56
C PHE A 159 21.86 9.94 4.29
N SER A 160 21.62 11.25 4.24
CA SER A 160 22.64 12.30 4.15
C SER A 160 22.73 13.06 5.49
N ASP A 161 23.53 14.12 5.52
CA ASP A 161 23.63 15.05 6.65
C ASP A 161 22.39 15.95 6.79
N GLY A 162 21.73 16.29 5.68
CA GLY A 162 20.57 17.19 5.65
C GLY A 162 19.21 16.50 5.51
N GLY A 163 19.16 15.21 5.17
CA GLY A 163 17.90 14.54 4.89
C GLY A 163 18.03 13.09 4.46
N VAL A 164 16.97 12.58 3.84
CA VAL A 164 16.88 11.20 3.36
C VAL A 164 16.33 11.18 1.95
N ASP A 165 17.09 10.59 1.03
CA ASP A 165 16.61 10.28 -0.30
C ASP A 165 15.95 8.90 -0.29
N VAL A 166 14.67 8.85 -0.69
CA VAL A 166 13.93 7.60 -0.86
C VAL A 166 13.62 7.40 -2.33
N GLY A 167 14.23 6.38 -2.92
CA GLY A 167 13.99 5.98 -4.29
C GLY A 167 15.01 6.50 -5.31
N PRO A 168 14.73 6.25 -6.61
CA PRO A 168 13.49 5.71 -7.15
C PRO A 168 13.26 4.24 -6.79
N LEU A 169 11.99 3.78 -6.77
CA LEU A 169 11.70 2.34 -6.74
C LEU A 169 12.16 1.72 -8.06
N VAL A 170 13.27 0.97 -8.01
CA VAL A 170 13.84 0.31 -9.18
C VAL A 170 13.01 -0.92 -9.50
N ARG A 171 12.47 -0.94 -10.72
CA ARG A 171 11.79 -2.10 -11.30
C ARG A 171 12.66 -2.62 -12.45
N PRO A 172 13.33 -3.77 -12.29
CA PRO A 172 14.18 -4.33 -13.34
C PRO A 172 13.43 -4.40 -14.70
N GLY A 173 14.12 -3.97 -15.76
CA GLY A 173 13.53 -3.83 -17.10
C GLY A 173 12.55 -2.67 -17.30
N ARG A 174 12.27 -1.85 -16.27
CA ARG A 174 11.34 -0.71 -16.33
C ARG A 174 11.89 0.53 -15.61
N GLY A 175 12.41 1.49 -16.38
CA GLY A 175 12.88 2.77 -15.87
C GLY A 175 14.35 2.76 -15.43
N ALA A 176 14.75 3.78 -14.69
CA ALA A 176 16.14 3.96 -14.24
C ALA A 176 16.48 3.07 -13.04
N CYS A 177 17.68 2.48 -13.04
CA CYS A 177 18.26 1.85 -11.85
C CYS A 177 19.09 2.85 -11.04
N VAL A 178 19.56 2.45 -9.86
CA VAL A 178 20.44 3.29 -8.99
C VAL A 178 21.64 3.81 -9.78
N ARG A 179 22.33 2.94 -10.54
CA ARG A 179 23.46 3.35 -11.38
C ARG A 179 23.10 4.39 -12.44
N CYS A 180 21.92 4.30 -13.07
CA CYS A 180 21.48 5.31 -14.04
C CYS A 180 21.27 6.67 -13.36
N VAL A 181 20.71 6.68 -12.15
CA VAL A 181 20.53 7.91 -11.36
C VAL A 181 21.89 8.50 -10.97
N ASP A 182 22.82 7.67 -10.51
CA ASP A 182 24.16 8.13 -10.13
C ASP A 182 24.93 8.70 -11.33
N LEU A 183 24.84 8.05 -12.50
CA LEU A 183 25.44 8.57 -13.73
C LEU A 183 24.81 9.91 -14.14
N HIS A 184 23.49 10.03 -14.03
CA HIS A 184 22.82 11.30 -14.34
C HIS A 184 23.24 12.43 -13.39
N ARG A 185 23.48 12.13 -12.11
CA ARG A 185 24.02 13.08 -11.14
C ARG A 185 25.45 13.49 -11.50
N ALA A 186 26.30 12.53 -11.87
CA ALA A 186 27.67 12.80 -12.31
C ALA A 186 27.74 13.61 -13.61
N ASP A 187 26.82 13.39 -14.55
CA ASP A 187 26.71 14.20 -15.77
C ASP A 187 26.28 15.64 -15.46
N ALA A 188 25.40 15.83 -14.46
CA ALA A 188 24.89 17.14 -14.07
C ALA A 188 25.88 17.94 -13.21
N ASP A 189 26.67 17.25 -12.40
CA ASP A 189 27.70 17.83 -11.53
C ASP A 189 29.01 17.04 -11.66
N PRO A 190 30.01 17.55 -12.40
CA PRO A 190 31.31 16.90 -12.55
C PRO A 190 32.10 16.73 -11.25
N ALA A 191 31.72 17.44 -10.17
CA ALA A 191 32.29 17.30 -8.84
C ALA A 191 31.52 16.28 -7.98
N TRP A 192 30.45 15.67 -8.51
CA TRP A 192 29.71 14.61 -7.85
C TRP A 192 30.61 13.38 -7.63
N PRO A 193 30.63 12.81 -6.40
CA PRO A 193 31.50 11.69 -6.06
C PRO A 193 31.13 10.37 -6.75
#